data_AF-A0A523QRG2-F1
#
_entry.id   AF-A0A523QRG2-F1
#
_cell.length_a   1.000
_cell.length_b   1.000
_cell.length_c   1.000
_cell.angle_alpha   90.00
_cell.angle_beta   90.00
_cell.angle_gamma   90.00
#
_symmetry.space_group_name_H-M   'P 1'
#
loop_
_entity.id
_entity.type
_entity.pdbx_description
1 polymer ?
#
loop_
_entity_poly.entity_id
_entity_poly.type
_entity_poly.pdbx_seq_one_letter_code
_entity_poly.pdbx_strand_id
1 'polypeptide(L)' 'MGKTIAEKIFDAHHVDNPAEDIHVIRLDAVFCHEITTPIAINDLVSRNKDRIFDTNKIK' A
#
# COMPACT_ATOMS: atom_id res chain seq x y z
N MET A 1 -4.91 -28.92 -3.26
CA MET A 1 -4.49 -28.41 -1.93
C MET A 1 -5.22 -27.10 -1.70
N GLY A 2 -5.76 -26.86 -0.51
CA GLY A 2 -6.51 -25.61 -0.25
C GLY A 2 -5.59 -24.42 -0.05
N LYS A 3 -6.04 -23.22 -0.45
CA LYS A 3 -5.31 -21.96 -0.18
C LYS A 3 -5.36 -21.60 1.30
N THR A 4 -4.26 -21.05 1.81
CA THR A 4 -4.17 -20.41 3.12
C THR A 4 -5.02 -19.13 3.16
N ILE A 5 -5.24 -18.58 4.34
CA ILE A 5 -5.95 -17.30 4.49
C ILE A 5 -5.17 -16.16 3.85
N ALA A 6 -3.84 -16.13 4.01
CA ALA A 6 -2.99 -15.11 3.41
C ALA A 6 -3.08 -15.12 1.89
N GLU A 7 -2.99 -16.30 1.26
CA GLU A 7 -3.13 -16.46 -0.19
C GLU A 7 -4.48 -15.95 -0.68
N LYS A 8 -5.58 -16.27 0.02
CA LYS A 8 -6.92 -15.77 -0.33
C LYS A 8 -7.02 -14.24 -0.24
N ILE A 9 -6.39 -13.63 0.76
CA ILE A 9 -6.37 -12.17 0.92
C ILE A 9 -5.56 -11.54 -0.20
N PHE A 10 -4.38 -12.07 -0.50
CA PHE A 10 -3.54 -11.59 -1.59
C PHE A 10 -4.25 -11.70 -2.94
N ASP A 11 -4.84 -12.85 -3.24
CA ASP A 11 -5.63 -13.05 -4.47
C ASP A 11 -6.74 -12.00 -4.61
N ALA A 12 -7.44 -11.66 -3.51
CA ALA A 12 -8.53 -10.69 -3.51
C ALA A 12 -8.08 -9.23 -3.69
N HIS A 13 -6.80 -8.93 -3.41
CA HIS A 13 -6.24 -7.57 -3.49
C HIS A 13 -5.17 -7.42 -4.58
N HIS A 14 -4.90 -8.49 -5.34
CA HIS A 14 -3.91 -8.51 -6.40
C HIS A 14 -4.30 -7.56 -7.53
N VAL A 15 -3.33 -6.78 -8.01
CA VAL A 15 -3.50 -5.84 -9.13
C VAL A 15 -2.67 -6.29 -10.33
N ASP A 16 -1.40 -6.58 -10.13
CA ASP A 16 -0.46 -6.92 -11.20
C ASP A 16 0.75 -7.74 -10.68
N ASN A 17 1.47 -8.38 -11.58
CA ASN A 17 2.63 -9.23 -11.29
C ASN A 17 3.77 -8.91 -12.27
N PRO A 18 4.50 -7.80 -12.08
CA PRO A 18 5.49 -7.32 -13.05
C PRO A 18 6.71 -8.24 -13.23
N ALA A 19 6.98 -9.12 -12.27
CA ALA A 19 7.99 -10.18 -12.34
C ALA A 19 7.59 -11.31 -11.38
N GLU A 20 8.06 -12.54 -11.63
CA GLU A 20 7.68 -13.78 -10.93
C GLU A 20 7.24 -13.58 -9.47
N ASP A 21 8.16 -13.21 -8.58
CA ASP A 21 7.89 -13.07 -7.13
C ASP A 21 7.52 -11.63 -6.70
N ILE A 22 7.19 -10.73 -7.63
CA ILE A 22 6.81 -9.35 -7.34
C ILE A 22 5.31 -9.17 -7.59
N HIS A 23 4.56 -8.97 -6.52
CA HIS A 23 3.12 -8.71 -6.57
C HIS A 23 2.80 -7.25 -6.26
N VAL A 24 2.00 -6.63 -7.11
CA VAL A 24 1.39 -5.33 -6.85
C VAL A 24 0.02 -5.59 -6.21
N ILE A 25 -0.17 -5.08 -4.99
CA ILE A 25 -1.41 -5.25 -4.21
C ILE A 25 -2.06 -3.91 -3.90
N ARG A 26 -3.39 -3.89 -3.87
CA ARG A 26 -4.18 -2.74 -3.47
C ARG A 26 -4.23 -2.64 -1.94
N LEU A 27 -3.90 -1.46 -1.41
CA LEU A 27 -4.05 -1.17 0.02
C LEU A 27 -5.47 -0.70 0.36
N ASP A 28 -5.99 -1.19 1.48
CA ASP A 28 -7.29 -0.77 2.01
C ASP A 28 -7.16 0.40 2.97
N ALA A 29 -6.05 0.51 3.70
CA ALA A 29 -5.74 1.62 4.59
C ALA A 29 -4.23 1.79 4.76
N VAL A 30 -3.79 3.02 5.05
CA VAL A 30 -2.42 3.37 5.41
C VAL A 30 -2.46 4.10 6.74
N PHE A 31 -1.67 3.61 7.68
CA PHE A 31 -1.55 4.17 9.02
C PHE A 31 -0.11 4.62 9.23
N CYS A 32 0.07 5.88 9.59
CA CYS A 32 1.36 6.38 10.07
C CYS A 32 1.22 6.68 11.57
N HIS A 33 2.33 6.63 12.30
CA HIS A 33 2.34 6.95 13.73
C HIS A 33 3.59 7.73 14.11
N GLU A 34 3.39 8.77 14.92
CA GLU A 34 4.42 9.60 15.54
C GLU A 34 5.54 10.00 14.56
N ILE A 35 6.73 9.43 14.71
CA ILE A 35 7.95 9.78 13.96
C ILE A 35 7.84 9.42 12.48
N THR A 36 7.05 8.39 12.12
CA THR A 36 6.93 7.94 10.73
C THR A 36 6.08 8.87 9.86
N THR A 37 5.11 9.58 10.46
CA THR A 37 4.22 10.52 9.75
C THR A 37 4.96 11.68 9.09
N PRO A 38 5.80 12.48 9.79
CA PRO A 38 6.51 13.58 9.14
C PRO A 38 7.51 13.09 8.09
N ILE A 39 8.11 11.90 8.26
CA ILE A 39 9.02 11.32 7.27
C ILE A 39 8.28 10.99 5.97
N ALA A 40 7.12 10.32 6.07
CA ALA A 40 6.30 9.98 4.90
C ALA A 40 5.83 11.24 4.14
N ILE A 41 5.42 12.28 4.87
CA ILE A 41 5.02 13.57 4.27
C ILE A 41 6.20 14.22 3.55
N ASN A 42 7.38 14.26 4.16
CA ASN A 42 8.55 14.86 3.55
C ASN A 42 9.02 14.10 2.28
N ASP A 43 8.87 12.77 2.25
CA ASP A 43 9.12 11.97 1.04
C ASP A 43 8.15 12.39 -0.08
N LEU A 44 6.85 12.55 0.20
CA LEU A 44 5.87 13.03 -0.78
C LEU A 44 6.23 14.43 -1.31
N VAL A 45 6.62 15.36 -0.43
CA VAL A 45 7.06 16.71 -0.80
C VAL A 45 8.29 16.65 -1.72
N SER A 46 9.30 15.86 -1.37
CA SER A 46 10.53 15.72 -2.17
C SER A 46 10.26 15.14 -3.57
N ARG A 47 9.21 14.32 -3.70
CA ARG A 47 8.76 13.73 -4.97
C ARG A 47 7.75 14.62 -5.72
N ASN A 48 7.51 15.83 -5.25
CA ASN A 48 6.54 16.78 -5.79
C ASN A 48 5.13 16.16 -5.92
N LYS A 49 4.69 15.42 -4.90
CA LYS A 49 3.35 14.83 -4.82
C LYS A 49 2.45 15.74 -3.98
N ASP A 50 1.51 16.40 -4.64
CA ASP A 50 0.53 17.32 -4.04
C ASP A 50 -0.74 16.59 -3.57
N ARG A 51 -0.91 15.32 -3.95
CA ARG A 51 -2.06 14.48 -3.63
C ARG A 51 -1.62 13.09 -3.20
N ILE A 52 -2.42 12.50 -2.33
CA ILE A 52 -2.32 11.10 -1.94
C ILE A 52 -3.32 10.26 -2.74
N PHE A 53 -3.17 8.93 -2.68
CA PHE A 53 -3.94 8.02 -3.53
C PHE A 53 -5.44 7.97 -3.18
N ASP A 54 -5.80 8.06 -1.89
CA ASP A 54 -7.19 8.07 -1.41
C ASP A 54 -7.28 8.65 0.02
N THR A 55 -7.98 9.78 0.20
CA THR A 55 -8.10 10.48 1.49
C THR A 55 -8.96 9.74 2.51
N ASN A 56 -9.83 8.82 2.07
CA ASN A 56 -10.65 8.04 2.98
C ASN A 56 -9.90 6.84 3.59
N LYS A 57 -8.69 6.57 3.08
CA LYS A 57 -7.86 5.41 3.47
C LYS A 57 -6.63 5.78 4.30
N ILE A 58 -6.44 7.06 4.62
CA ILE A 58 -5.38 7.52 5.51
C ILE A 58 -5.95 7.72 6.92
N LYS A 59 -5.24 7.24 7.94
CA LYS A 59 -5.60 7.41 9.35
C LYS A 59 -4.40 7.86 10.17
#